data_AF-A0A7S3M2K8-F1
#
_entry.id   AF-A0A7S3M2K8-F1
#
_cell.length_a   1.000
_cell.length_b   1.000
_cell.length_c   1.000
_cell.angle_alpha   90.00
_cell.angle_beta   90.00
_cell.angle_gamma   90.00
#
_symmetry.space_group_name_H-M   'P 1'
#
loop_
_entity.id
_entity.type
_entity.pdbx_description
1 polymer ?
#
loop_
_entity_poly.entity_id
_entity_poly.type
_entity_poly.pdbx_seq_one_letter_code
_entity_poly.pdbx_strand_id
1 'polypeptide(L)'
;MEPKLLSKRKVPQYLVGSDYYTSLNEEEEFTVPGKFLKPDATVDSCATLCHVLETVRYWGTHKLPREVVQFLVAERENTGEVEMICAVLSQFDAEIPLLQAFQHVSLFPMNRGDVEALLNTIFVGDGRLNLLHIKYAAENGLDRLLAHVTADVVNLCDRPFTRVS
;
A
#
# COMPACT_ATOMS: atom_id res chain seq x y z
N MET A 1 -20.58 -14.74 -2.29
CA MET A 1 -19.41 -15.59 -1.99
C MET A 1 -19.65 -16.25 -0.65
N GLU A 2 -19.45 -17.56 -0.58
CA GLU A 2 -19.64 -18.33 0.65
C GLU A 2 -18.50 -18.06 1.65
N PRO A 3 -18.77 -18.12 2.96
CA PRO A 3 -17.73 -18.03 3.98
C PRO A 3 -16.80 -19.24 3.90
N LYS A 4 -15.51 -19.03 4.18
CA LYS A 4 -14.48 -20.05 4.16
C LYS A 4 -14.04 -20.39 5.57
N LEU A 5 -14.03 -21.68 5.90
CA LEU A 5 -13.48 -22.20 7.14
C LEU A 5 -11.96 -22.30 7.01
N LEU A 6 -11.24 -21.71 7.96
CA LEU A 6 -9.79 -21.60 7.97
C LEU A 6 -9.23 -22.00 9.33
N SER A 7 -7.97 -22.44 9.32
CA SER A 7 -7.13 -22.50 10.51
C SER A 7 -6.00 -21.50 10.39
N LYS A 8 -5.40 -21.09 11.52
CA LYS A 8 -4.36 -20.04 11.55
C LYS A 8 -3.17 -20.36 10.63
N ARG A 9 -2.84 -21.64 10.44
CA ARG A 9 -1.76 -22.12 9.54
C ARG A 9 -2.06 -21.98 8.05
N LYS A 10 -3.34 -21.86 7.69
CA LYS A 10 -3.80 -21.70 6.30
C LYS A 10 -3.98 -20.23 5.91
N VAL A 11 -3.70 -19.29 6.82
CA VAL A 11 -3.77 -17.87 6.53
C VAL A 11 -2.66 -17.50 5.53
N PRO A 12 -2.99 -16.79 4.44
CA PRO A 12 -2.01 -16.30 3.49
C PRO A 12 -0.87 -15.52 4.14
N GLN A 13 0.36 -15.71 3.66
CA GLN A 13 1.56 -15.16 4.29
C GLN A 13 1.54 -13.63 4.40
N TYR A 14 0.94 -12.93 3.43
CA TYR A 14 0.87 -11.46 3.44
C TYR A 14 -0.11 -10.89 4.48
N LEU A 15 -0.90 -11.74 5.13
CA LEU A 15 -1.79 -11.40 6.23
C LEU A 15 -1.22 -11.80 7.59
N VAL A 16 -0.08 -12.52 7.59
CA VAL A 16 0.62 -12.86 8.83
C VAL A 16 1.18 -11.58 9.45
N GLY A 17 0.74 -11.29 10.67
CA GLY A 17 1.07 -10.05 11.37
C GLY A 17 0.01 -8.95 11.27
N SER A 18 -1.15 -9.24 10.67
CA SER A 18 -2.32 -8.37 10.80
C SER A 18 -2.92 -8.43 12.22
N ASP A 19 -3.72 -7.42 12.57
CA ASP A 19 -4.39 -7.37 13.86
C ASP A 19 -5.32 -8.58 14.06
N TYR A 20 -6.11 -8.89 13.02
CA TYR A 20 -7.01 -10.04 13.08
C TYR A 20 -6.24 -11.34 13.24
N TYR A 21 -5.18 -11.57 12.46
CA TYR A 21 -4.35 -12.76 12.57
C TYR A 21 -3.76 -12.94 13.98
N THR A 22 -3.28 -11.84 14.57
CA THR A 22 -2.66 -11.83 15.90
C THR A 22 -3.68 -12.17 17.00
N SER A 23 -4.96 -11.82 16.79
CA SER A 23 -6.05 -12.12 17.72
C SER A 23 -6.52 -13.59 17.69
N LEU A 24 -6.14 -14.37 16.67
CA LEU A 24 -6.56 -15.77 16.51
C LEU A 24 -5.79 -16.73 17.42
N ASN A 25 -6.49 -17.73 17.96
CA ASN A 25 -5.89 -18.87 18.64
C ASN A 25 -5.28 -19.88 17.64
N GLU A 26 -4.20 -20.58 18.01
CA GLU A 26 -3.52 -21.52 17.11
C GLU A 26 -4.30 -22.79 16.80
N GLU A 27 -5.16 -23.22 17.74
CA GLU A 27 -5.88 -24.49 17.68
C GLU A 27 -7.34 -24.34 17.20
N GLU A 28 -7.79 -23.11 16.95
CA GLU A 28 -9.18 -22.80 16.63
C GLU A 28 -9.40 -22.62 15.11
N GLU A 29 -10.51 -23.18 14.62
CA GLU A 29 -11.00 -22.90 13.27
C GLU A 29 -11.94 -21.71 13.30
N PHE A 30 -11.86 -20.86 12.28
CA PHE A 30 -12.64 -19.63 12.16
C PHE A 30 -13.13 -19.43 10.74
N THR A 31 -14.20 -18.65 10.60
CA THR A 31 -14.84 -18.40 9.31
C THR A 31 -14.58 -16.99 8.83
N VAL A 32 -14.10 -16.86 7.60
CA VAL A 32 -13.89 -15.56 6.94
C VAL A 32 -14.80 -15.48 5.71
N PRO A 33 -15.56 -14.38 5.52
CA PRO A 33 -16.31 -14.18 4.28
C PRO A 33 -15.38 -14.27 3.07
N GLY A 34 -15.74 -15.02 2.04
CA GLY A 34 -14.85 -15.27 0.90
C GLY A 34 -14.37 -14.00 0.17
N LYS A 35 -15.13 -12.90 0.24
CA LYS A 35 -14.76 -11.58 -0.31
C LYS A 35 -13.65 -10.86 0.46
N PHE A 36 -13.34 -11.32 1.68
CA PHE A 36 -12.29 -10.77 2.53
C PHE A 36 -11.14 -11.78 2.68
N LEU A 37 -11.02 -12.70 1.72
CA LEU A 37 -9.94 -13.69 1.69
C LEU A 37 -9.50 -13.94 0.26
N LYS A 38 -8.51 -13.16 -0.17
CA LYS A 38 -7.72 -13.51 -1.34
C LYS A 38 -6.60 -14.51 -0.97
N PRO A 39 -6.37 -15.59 -1.75
CA PRO A 39 -5.35 -16.60 -1.42
C PRO A 39 -3.90 -16.09 -1.49
N ASP A 40 -3.66 -15.09 -2.33
CA ASP A 40 -2.34 -14.50 -2.57
C ASP A 40 -2.47 -12.98 -2.78
N ALA A 41 -1.33 -12.29 -2.75
CA ALA A 41 -1.28 -10.84 -2.91
C ALA A 41 -1.25 -10.37 -4.37
N THR A 42 -1.26 -11.27 -5.36
CA THR A 42 -1.09 -10.93 -6.78
C THR A 42 -2.13 -9.92 -7.25
N VAL A 43 -1.71 -8.88 -7.95
CA VAL A 43 -2.59 -7.88 -8.54
C VAL A 43 -2.26 -7.75 -10.02
N ASP A 44 -3.27 -7.95 -10.86
CA ASP A 44 -3.21 -7.95 -12.32
C ASP A 44 -4.31 -7.12 -12.97
N SER A 45 -5.22 -6.56 -12.16
CA SER A 45 -6.36 -5.78 -12.60
C SER A 45 -6.90 -4.93 -11.45
N CYS A 46 -7.69 -3.90 -11.78
CA CYS A 46 -8.41 -3.10 -10.77
C CYS A 46 -9.33 -3.95 -9.88
N ALA A 47 -9.91 -5.03 -10.41
CA ALA A 47 -10.75 -5.95 -9.65
C ALA A 47 -9.96 -6.73 -8.60
N THR A 48 -8.77 -7.24 -8.96
CA THR A 48 -7.89 -7.92 -8.01
C THR A 48 -7.26 -6.96 -7.02
N LEU A 49 -6.98 -5.72 -7.42
CA LEU A 49 -6.54 -4.64 -6.53
C LEU A 49 -7.58 -4.39 -5.44
N CYS A 50 -8.83 -4.16 -5.84
CA CYS A 50 -9.93 -3.92 -4.90
C CYS A 50 -10.07 -5.08 -3.91
N HIS A 51 -10.04 -6.33 -4.39
CA HIS A 51 -10.15 -7.51 -3.52
C HIS A 51 -8.97 -7.65 -2.53
N VAL A 52 -7.75 -7.33 -2.94
CA VAL A 52 -6.60 -7.29 -2.01
C VAL A 52 -6.83 -6.21 -0.95
N LEU A 53 -7.25 -5.01 -1.34
CA LEU A 53 -7.47 -3.90 -0.40
C LEU A 53 -8.62 -4.17 0.58
N GLU A 54 -9.72 -4.76 0.12
CA GLU A 54 -10.81 -5.23 1.00
C GLU A 54 -10.32 -6.29 1.99
N THR A 55 -9.46 -7.21 1.53
CA THR A 55 -8.84 -8.22 2.40
C THR A 55 -7.92 -7.56 3.43
N VAL A 56 -6.97 -6.71 3.01
CA VAL A 56 -6.04 -5.99 3.88
C VAL A 56 -6.80 -5.19 4.95
N ARG A 57 -7.85 -4.48 4.54
CA ARG A 57 -8.74 -3.71 5.43
C ARG A 57 -9.42 -4.59 6.46
N TYR A 58 -10.09 -5.66 6.02
CA TYR A 58 -10.79 -6.58 6.92
C TYR A 58 -9.86 -7.21 7.96
N TRP A 59 -8.66 -7.58 7.54
CA TRP A 59 -7.67 -8.23 8.40
C TRP A 59 -6.94 -7.25 9.33
N GLY A 60 -7.09 -5.92 9.15
CA GLY A 60 -6.37 -4.91 9.92
C GLY A 60 -4.89 -4.93 9.62
N THR A 61 -4.50 -5.03 8.34
CA THR A 61 -3.08 -5.03 7.96
C THR A 61 -2.63 -3.60 7.70
N HIS A 62 -1.66 -3.12 8.48
CA HIS A 62 -1.09 -1.77 8.29
C HIS A 62 -0.05 -1.68 7.17
N LYS A 63 0.27 -2.80 6.52
CA LYS A 63 1.25 -2.91 5.45
C LYS A 63 0.54 -3.26 4.14
N LEU A 64 0.89 -2.56 3.06
CA LEU A 64 0.46 -2.97 1.73
C LEU A 64 1.34 -4.11 1.22
N PRO A 65 0.76 -5.16 0.61
CA PRO A 65 1.54 -6.18 -0.08
C PRO A 65 2.39 -5.56 -1.20
N ARG A 66 3.57 -6.14 -1.43
CA ARG A 66 4.53 -5.66 -2.44
C ARG A 66 3.91 -5.62 -3.84
N GLU A 67 3.07 -6.60 -4.14
CA GLU A 67 2.39 -6.81 -5.41
C GLU A 67 1.42 -5.67 -5.71
N VAL A 68 0.74 -5.13 -4.68
CA VAL A 68 -0.11 -3.94 -4.82
C VAL A 68 0.73 -2.74 -5.23
N VAL A 69 1.86 -2.53 -4.57
CA VAL A 69 2.77 -1.42 -4.88
C VAL A 69 3.30 -1.57 -6.32
N GLN A 70 3.73 -2.76 -6.70
CA GLN A 70 4.22 -3.03 -8.05
C GLN A 70 3.16 -2.79 -9.12
N PHE A 71 1.92 -3.21 -8.89
CA PHE A 71 0.81 -2.97 -9.79
C PHE A 71 0.52 -1.48 -9.96
N LEU A 72 0.42 -0.73 -8.85
CA LEU A 72 0.19 0.72 -8.90
C LEU A 72 1.30 1.46 -9.65
N VAL A 73 2.54 0.99 -9.55
CA VAL A 73 3.68 1.57 -10.28
C VAL A 73 3.63 1.22 -11.77
N ALA A 74 3.24 -0.01 -12.12
CA ALA A 74 3.18 -0.47 -13.52
C ALA A 74 2.03 0.18 -14.30
N GLU A 75 0.83 0.23 -13.73
CA GLU A 75 -0.37 0.77 -14.41
C GLU A 75 -0.38 2.30 -14.48
N ARG A 76 0.61 2.96 -13.88
CA ARG A 76 0.76 4.41 -13.92
C ARG A 76 0.99 4.95 -15.34
N GLU A 77 1.60 4.16 -16.22
CA GLU A 77 1.82 4.54 -17.62
C GLU A 77 0.60 4.24 -18.51
N ASN A 78 -0.38 3.51 -17.97
CA ASN A 78 -1.58 3.10 -18.68
C ASN A 78 -2.75 4.04 -18.36
N THR A 79 -2.86 5.14 -19.11
CA THR A 79 -3.87 6.20 -18.88
C THR A 79 -5.32 5.72 -18.86
N GLY A 80 -5.63 4.55 -19.44
CA GLY A 80 -6.99 4.00 -19.44
C GLY A 80 -7.46 3.44 -18.10
N GLU A 81 -6.53 3.01 -17.24
CA GLU A 81 -6.86 2.38 -15.95
C GLU A 81 -6.67 3.31 -14.74
N VAL A 82 -5.97 4.44 -14.91
CA VAL A 82 -5.66 5.38 -13.82
C VAL A 82 -6.93 5.87 -13.11
N GLU A 83 -7.98 6.23 -13.83
CA GLU A 83 -9.24 6.69 -13.21
C GLU A 83 -9.90 5.59 -12.36
N MET A 84 -9.89 4.34 -12.84
CA MET A 84 -10.43 3.20 -12.11
C MET A 84 -9.60 2.88 -10.87
N ILE A 85 -8.27 2.92 -10.99
CA ILE A 85 -7.36 2.74 -9.86
C ILE A 85 -7.62 3.82 -8.80
N CYS A 86 -7.67 5.09 -9.21
CA CYS A 86 -7.99 6.19 -8.29
C CYS A 86 -9.35 6.01 -7.61
N ALA A 87 -10.38 5.56 -8.33
CA ALA A 87 -11.70 5.26 -7.78
C ALA A 87 -11.70 4.08 -6.80
N VAL A 88 -10.82 3.09 -6.99
CA VAL A 88 -10.61 2.01 -6.01
C VAL A 88 -9.90 2.57 -4.79
N LEU A 89 -8.77 3.27 -4.97
CA LEU A 89 -7.95 3.77 -3.85
C LEU A 89 -8.71 4.75 -2.96
N SER A 90 -9.57 5.61 -3.53
CA SER A 90 -10.38 6.57 -2.78
C SER A 90 -11.34 5.92 -1.78
N GLN A 91 -11.74 4.65 -2.00
CA GLN A 91 -12.57 3.90 -1.06
C GLN A 91 -11.83 3.49 0.22
N PHE A 92 -10.50 3.55 0.21
CA PHE A 92 -9.63 3.12 1.30
C PHE A 92 -8.77 4.27 1.87
N ASP A 93 -8.97 5.48 1.36
CA ASP A 93 -8.11 6.66 1.59
C ASP A 93 -8.05 7.10 3.06
N ALA A 94 -9.13 6.89 3.82
CA ALA A 94 -9.16 7.21 5.25
C ALA A 94 -8.43 6.18 6.13
N GLU A 95 -8.18 4.97 5.62
CA GLU A 95 -7.82 3.80 6.43
C GLU A 95 -6.41 3.28 6.13
N ILE A 96 -5.86 3.63 4.97
CA ILE A 96 -4.52 3.25 4.57
C ILE A 96 -3.73 4.53 4.26
N PRO A 97 -3.02 5.11 5.25
CA PRO A 97 -2.26 6.35 5.09
C PRO A 97 -1.23 6.32 3.94
N LEU A 98 -0.77 5.12 3.54
CA LEU A 98 0.10 4.94 2.39
C LEU A 98 -0.58 5.34 1.07
N LEU A 99 -1.90 5.21 0.96
CA LEU A 99 -2.66 5.56 -0.25
C LEU A 99 -2.81 7.08 -0.40
N GLN A 100 -2.92 7.80 0.71
CA GLN A 100 -2.84 9.27 0.72
C GLN A 100 -1.49 9.73 0.17
N ALA A 101 -0.40 9.05 0.53
CA ALA A 101 0.90 9.32 -0.06
C ALA A 101 0.89 9.10 -1.58
N PHE A 102 0.30 8.01 -2.11
CA PHE A 102 0.21 7.82 -3.56
C PHE A 102 -0.63 8.87 -4.30
N GLN A 103 -1.72 9.40 -3.69
CA GLN A 103 -2.52 10.46 -4.30
C GLN A 103 -1.80 11.81 -4.31
N HIS A 104 -1.08 12.15 -3.24
CA HIS A 104 -0.34 13.40 -3.13
C HIS A 104 0.99 13.39 -3.86
N VAL A 105 1.56 12.20 -4.02
CA VAL A 105 2.76 11.98 -4.81
C VAL A 105 2.30 11.85 -6.27
N SER A 106 1.87 12.99 -6.85
CA SER A 106 1.78 13.19 -8.30
C SER A 106 3.17 13.00 -8.89
N LEU A 107 3.58 11.75 -9.06
CA LEU A 107 4.86 11.43 -9.66
C LEU A 107 4.73 11.80 -11.15
N PHE A 108 5.57 12.74 -11.58
CA PHE A 108 6.00 12.90 -12.97
C PHE A 108 6.62 11.60 -13.49
N PRO A 109 6.56 11.27 -14.80
CA PRO A 109 7.05 10.00 -15.33
C PRO A 109 8.46 9.72 -14.80
N MET A 110 8.50 8.84 -13.81
CA MET A 110 9.69 8.40 -13.12
C MET A 110 9.84 6.98 -13.58
N ASN A 111 11.02 6.64 -14.08
CA ASN A 111 11.24 5.27 -14.51
C ASN A 111 11.13 4.35 -13.28
N ARG A 112 10.88 3.07 -13.52
CA ARG A 112 10.72 2.06 -12.46
C ARG A 112 11.84 2.10 -11.41
N GLY A 113 13.08 2.36 -11.82
CA GLY A 113 14.24 2.44 -10.93
C GLY A 113 14.16 3.61 -9.95
N ASP A 114 13.71 4.78 -10.41
CA ASP A 114 13.55 5.98 -9.58
C ASP A 114 12.45 5.79 -8.53
N VAL A 115 11.35 5.12 -8.90
CA VAL A 115 10.26 4.79 -7.98
C VAL A 115 10.71 3.75 -6.94
N GLU A 116 11.41 2.70 -7.36
CA GLU A 116 11.95 1.70 -6.44
C GLU A 116 13.00 2.32 -5.49
N ALA A 117 13.88 3.18 -6.00
CA ALA A 117 14.83 3.94 -5.18
C ALA A 117 14.10 4.80 -4.14
N LEU A 118 13.11 5.57 -4.56
CA LEU A 118 12.29 6.41 -3.68
C LEU A 118 11.61 5.59 -2.58
N LEU A 119 10.95 4.50 -2.96
CA LEU A 119 10.27 3.63 -2.02
C LEU A 119 11.25 3.02 -1.02
N ASN A 120 12.47 2.65 -1.44
CA ASN A 120 13.50 2.15 -0.55
C ASN A 120 14.09 3.22 0.39
N THR A 121 14.03 4.50 0.02
CA THR A 121 14.46 5.62 0.89
C THR A 121 13.40 5.91 1.96
N ILE A 122 12.14 5.90 1.56
CA ILE A 122 11.00 6.19 2.44
C ILE A 122 10.68 4.99 3.34
N PHE A 123 10.74 3.78 2.78
CA PHE A 123 10.35 2.54 3.43
C PHE A 123 11.55 1.62 3.65
N VAL A 124 11.64 1.04 4.84
CA VAL A 124 12.55 -0.08 5.11
C VAL A 124 12.06 -1.31 4.35
N GLY A 125 12.93 -2.30 4.09
CA GLY A 125 12.62 -3.49 3.27
C GLY A 125 11.44 -4.36 3.76
N ASP A 126 10.86 -4.04 4.92
CA ASP A 126 9.63 -4.64 5.44
C ASP A 126 8.37 -3.77 5.21
N GLY A 127 8.47 -2.71 4.41
CA GLY A 127 7.38 -1.78 4.06
C GLY A 127 7.03 -0.75 5.14
N ARG A 128 7.78 -0.68 6.26
CA ARG A 128 7.58 0.37 7.28
C ARG A 128 8.24 1.66 6.84
N LEU A 129 7.66 2.81 7.20
CA LEU A 129 8.38 4.08 7.08
C LEU A 129 9.70 3.99 7.85
N ASN A 130 10.77 4.49 7.24
CA ASN A 130 12.04 4.67 7.91
C ASN A 130 11.82 5.50 9.19
N LEU A 131 12.44 5.08 10.30
CA LEU A 131 12.38 5.75 11.61
C LEU A 131 12.68 7.26 11.51
N LEU A 132 13.56 7.65 10.59
CA LEU A 132 13.88 9.05 10.31
C LEU A 132 12.65 9.83 9.80
N HIS A 133 11.91 9.25 8.85
CA HIS A 133 10.69 9.82 8.29
C HIS A 133 9.51 9.78 9.27
N ILE A 134 9.39 8.73 10.09
CA ILE A 134 8.39 8.66 11.17
C ILE A 134 8.61 9.78 12.18
N LYS A 135 9.85 9.95 12.64
CA LYS A 135 10.22 11.01 13.58
C LYS A 135 9.95 12.40 12.99
N TYR A 136 10.33 12.60 11.72
CA TYR A 136 10.10 13.85 11.02
C TYR A 136 8.60 14.18 10.91
N ALA A 137 7.76 13.20 10.55
CA ALA A 137 6.29 13.38 10.52
C ALA A 137 5.69 13.67 11.90
N ALA A 138 6.19 13.03 12.96
CA ALA A 138 5.72 13.28 14.32
C ALA A 138 6.05 14.72 14.79
N GLU A 139 7.19 15.26 14.37
CA GLU A 139 7.64 16.61 14.75
C GLU A 139 7.05 17.72 13.86
N ASN A 140 6.75 17.43 12.59
CA ASN A 140 6.46 18.44 11.58
C ASN A 140 5.10 18.27 10.88
N GLY A 141 4.40 17.17 11.13
CA GLY A 141 3.16 16.81 10.44
C GLY A 141 3.40 16.13 9.10
N LEU A 142 2.37 15.41 8.64
CA LEU A 142 2.42 14.58 7.42
C LEU A 142 2.68 15.41 6.15
N ASP A 143 2.07 16.58 6.02
CA ASP A 143 2.27 17.47 4.87
C ASP A 143 3.73 17.91 4.71
N ARG A 144 4.42 18.17 5.83
CA ARG A 144 5.83 18.52 5.82
C ARG A 144 6.73 17.33 5.53
N LEU A 145 6.35 16.13 5.99
CA LEU A 145 7.05 14.90 5.58
C LEU A 145 6.95 14.71 4.07
N LEU A 146 5.76 14.87 3.48
CA LEU A 146 5.59 14.74 2.03
C LEU A 146 6.43 15.76 1.26
N ALA A 147 6.50 17.02 1.73
CA ALA A 147 7.37 18.04 1.16
C ALA A 147 8.87 17.69 1.29
N HIS A 148 9.29 17.15 2.45
CA HIS A 148 10.67 16.74 2.70
C HIS A 148 11.09 15.55 1.83
N VAL A 149 10.24 14.52 1.75
CA VAL A 149 10.44 13.37 0.87
C VAL A 149 10.53 13.83 -0.57
N THR A 150 9.63 14.71 -1.01
CA THR A 150 9.66 15.29 -2.38
C THR A 150 10.97 16.03 -2.65
N ALA A 151 11.49 16.79 -1.68
CA ALA A 151 12.77 17.49 -1.80
C ALA A 151 13.96 16.52 -1.86
N ASP A 152 13.94 15.43 -1.11
CA ASP A 152 14.96 14.39 -1.17
C ASP A 152 14.93 13.65 -2.51
N VAL A 153 13.74 13.44 -3.11
CA VAL A 153 13.60 12.92 -4.47
C VAL A 153 14.18 13.89 -5.49
N VAL A 154 13.90 15.19 -5.37
CA VAL A 154 14.47 16.23 -6.26
C VAL A 154 16.00 16.16 -6.24
N ASN A 155 16.59 16.01 -5.05
CA ASN A 155 18.04 15.91 -4.88
C ASN A 155 18.60 14.58 -5.44
N LEU A 156 17.85 13.48 -5.36
CA LEU A 156 18.23 12.18 -5.91
C LEU A 156 18.11 12.11 -7.43
N CYS A 157 17.11 12.79 -8.01
CA CYS A 157 16.78 12.74 -9.44
C CYS A 157 17.34 13.92 -10.25
N ASP A 158 17.97 14.91 -9.60
CA ASP A 158 18.60 16.10 -10.21
C ASP A 158 17.63 16.90 -11.11
N ARG A 159 16.34 16.92 -10.77
CA ARG A 159 15.28 17.62 -11.53
C ARG A 159 14.24 18.28 -10.60
N PRO A 160 13.80 19.52 -10.89
CA PRO A 160 12.82 20.22 -10.06
C PRO A 160 11.42 19.63 -10.21
N PHE A 161 10.72 19.45 -9.08
CA PHE A 161 9.31 19.06 -9.02
C PHE A 161 8.39 20.29 -9.02
N THR A 162 7.28 20.21 -9.78
CA THR A 162 6.16 21.16 -9.66
C THR A 162 4.99 20.47 -8.97
N ARG A 163 4.55 21.04 -7.85
CA ARG A 163 3.33 20.65 -7.15
C ARG A 163 2.14 20.94 -8.07
N VAL A 164 1.39 19.91 -8.46
CA VAL A 164 0.08 20.11 -9.10
C VAL A 164 -0.91 20.35 -7.97
N SER A 165 -1.42 21.57 -7.90
CA SER A 165 -2.44 22.04 -6.96
C SER A 165 -3.82 21.52 -7.31
#